data_AF-A0A7S4PAT3-F1
#
_entry.id   AF-A0A7S4PAT3-F1
#
_cell.length_a   1.000
_cell.length_b   1.000
_cell.length_c   1.000
_cell.angle_alpha   90.00
_cell.angle_beta   90.00
_cell.angle_gamma   90.00
#
_symmetry.space_group_name_H-M   'P 1'
#
loop_
_entity.id
_entity.type
_entity.pdbx_description
1 polymer ?
#
loop_
_entity_poly.entity_id
_entity_poly.type
_entity_poly.pdbx_seq_one_letter_code
_entity_poly.pdbx_strand_id
1 'polypeptide(L)'
;MAQLMRQNNCFVPGLLSLVQLEINATLTGTTLFRENNICTYMLTLYTKTLAAQTGFLKKVIYPPVLEICNSNKNFDFSGRGKESPEQIQENLQNVLTYVEKIFENILASFDVMPIEFFWISHVLQTSVLKKFPECKHSVVGSFLFLRLLCPLVVTPPPDFEGLPNPIPPKAKKGLVLVSKILQNMSNGTFLRESNTDLVNDWLKKNKKKLEDFFDTLGSLSPDRPEAPSPPVGLSPSTVTTNFDDALHIHSFLHSHLVQVDEAIRNQLPCGNNDLKELASLLVKLPSGIEPFLEGSKEKTPPKKK
;
A
#
# COMPACT_ATOMS: atom_id res chain seq x y z
N MET A 1 -14.90 -5.41 -3.09
CA MET A 1 -15.22 -4.16 -2.34
C MET A 1 -14.39 -2.95 -2.80
N ALA A 2 -13.05 -2.99 -2.77
CA ALA A 2 -12.21 -1.87 -3.21
C ALA A 2 -12.48 -1.38 -4.64
N GLN A 3 -12.65 -2.31 -5.58
CA GLN A 3 -12.97 -2.01 -6.99
C GLN A 3 -14.34 -1.35 -7.14
N LEU A 4 -15.36 -1.83 -6.42
CA LEU A 4 -16.72 -1.28 -6.40
C LEU A 4 -16.75 0.16 -5.86
N MET A 5 -16.03 0.43 -4.77
CA MET A 5 -15.99 1.78 -4.20
C MET A 5 -15.24 2.76 -5.12
N ARG A 6 -14.26 2.29 -5.92
CA ARG A 6 -13.56 3.15 -6.90
C ARG A 6 -14.51 3.59 -8.00
N GLN A 7 -15.37 2.69 -8.47
CA GLN A 7 -16.39 2.98 -9.49
C GLN A 7 -17.39 4.05 -9.04
N ASN A 8 -17.66 4.13 -7.74
CA ASN A 8 -18.66 5.03 -7.17
C ASN A 8 -18.06 6.31 -6.55
N ASN A 9 -16.79 6.63 -6.84
CA ASN A 9 -16.05 7.77 -6.24
C ASN A 9 -16.06 7.80 -4.69
N CYS A 10 -16.39 6.69 -4.03
CA CYS A 10 -16.48 6.61 -2.57
C CYS A 10 -15.30 5.86 -1.94
N PHE A 11 -14.37 5.33 -2.75
CA PHE A 11 -13.20 4.59 -2.25
C PHE A 11 -12.29 5.44 -1.38
N VAL A 12 -11.90 6.62 -1.86
CA VAL A 12 -11.02 7.50 -1.09
C VAL A 12 -11.73 7.93 0.20
N PRO A 13 -12.95 8.51 0.18
CA PRO A 13 -13.67 8.83 1.42
C PRO A 13 -13.80 7.66 2.40
N GLY A 14 -14.19 6.48 1.92
CA GLY A 14 -14.34 5.30 2.79
C GLY A 14 -13.02 4.78 3.34
N LEU A 15 -11.93 4.82 2.57
CA LEU A 15 -10.58 4.49 3.04
C LEU A 15 -10.14 5.47 4.12
N LEU A 16 -10.42 6.76 3.94
CA LEU A 16 -10.10 7.80 4.92
C LEU A 16 -10.91 7.61 6.22
N SER A 17 -12.17 7.16 6.14
CA SER A 17 -12.94 6.78 7.33
C SER A 17 -12.35 5.56 8.05
N LEU A 18 -11.89 4.54 7.32
CA LEU A 18 -11.21 3.38 7.91
C LEU A 18 -9.92 3.80 8.63
N VAL A 19 -9.15 4.71 8.04
CA VAL A 19 -7.93 5.29 8.64
C VAL A 19 -8.25 5.98 9.97
N GLN A 20 -9.34 6.75 10.03
CA GLN A 20 -9.76 7.41 11.26
C GLN A 20 -10.22 6.42 12.34
N LEU A 21 -10.98 5.39 11.96
CA LEU A 21 -11.39 4.32 12.88
C LEU A 21 -10.19 3.59 13.48
N GLU A 22 -9.20 3.26 12.64
CA GLU A 22 -7.95 2.62 13.06
C GLU A 22 -7.20 3.47 14.10
N ILE A 23 -7.04 4.77 13.86
CA ILE A 23 -6.35 5.70 14.77
C ILE A 23 -7.10 5.80 16.11
N ASN A 24 -8.44 5.86 16.06
CA ASN A 24 -9.27 5.93 17.26
C ASN A 24 -9.16 4.66 18.11
N ALA A 25 -9.15 3.49 17.47
CA ALA A 25 -9.01 2.19 18.13
C ALA A 25 -7.60 1.92 18.66
N THR A 26 -6.57 2.50 18.06
CA THR A 26 -5.17 2.28 18.45
C THR A 26 -4.86 2.86 19.84
N LEU A 27 -4.27 2.06 20.73
CA LEU A 27 -3.91 2.48 22.09
C LEU A 27 -2.57 3.23 22.17
N THR A 28 -1.59 2.82 21.36
CA THR A 28 -0.22 3.36 21.43
C THR A 28 0.26 3.79 20.05
N GLY A 29 0.84 4.97 19.95
CA GLY A 29 1.35 5.51 18.68
C GLY A 29 2.36 4.59 17.97
N THR A 30 3.08 3.75 18.71
CA THR A 30 4.08 2.81 18.17
C THR A 30 3.49 1.62 17.42
N THR A 31 2.19 1.32 17.56
CA THR A 31 1.50 0.25 16.84
C THR A 31 0.62 0.77 15.70
N LEU A 32 0.51 2.09 15.55
CA LEU A 32 -0.27 2.75 14.50
C LEU A 32 0.11 2.22 13.13
N PHE A 33 -0.88 1.62 12.46
CA PHE A 33 -0.69 0.98 11.18
C PHE A 33 0.57 0.11 11.25
N ARG A 34 0.63 -0.88 12.13
CA ARG A 34 1.64 -1.96 12.03
C ARG A 34 1.02 -3.34 11.98
N GLU A 35 -0.19 -3.46 12.52
CA GLU A 35 -0.98 -4.67 12.46
C GLU A 35 -1.60 -4.85 11.07
N ASN A 36 -1.96 -6.11 10.77
CA ASN A 36 -2.69 -6.48 9.59
C ASN A 36 -4.18 -6.48 9.92
N ASN A 37 -4.93 -5.60 9.27
CA ASN A 37 -6.37 -5.46 9.40
C ASN A 37 -6.96 -4.97 8.07
N ILE A 38 -8.28 -4.80 8.02
CA ILE A 38 -8.98 -4.40 6.78
C ILE A 38 -8.48 -3.03 6.29
N CYS A 39 -8.30 -2.06 7.19
CA CYS A 39 -7.82 -0.73 6.83
C CYS A 39 -6.45 -0.79 6.14
N THR A 40 -5.49 -1.44 6.81
CA THR A 40 -4.11 -1.57 6.34
C THR A 40 -4.00 -2.42 5.07
N TYR A 41 -4.83 -3.45 4.92
CA TYR A 41 -4.90 -4.28 3.72
C TYR A 41 -5.44 -3.48 2.53
N MET A 42 -6.58 -2.80 2.71
CA MET A 42 -7.21 -1.98 1.66
C MET A 42 -6.29 -0.84 1.21
N LEU A 43 -5.64 -0.17 2.17
CA LEU A 43 -4.65 0.86 1.90
C LEU A 43 -3.47 0.33 1.06
N THR A 44 -2.94 -0.83 1.44
CA THR A 44 -1.82 -1.47 0.75
C THR A 44 -2.20 -1.87 -0.68
N LEU A 45 -3.34 -2.53 -0.88
CA LEU A 45 -3.77 -2.96 -2.20
C LEU A 45 -3.99 -1.76 -3.13
N TYR A 46 -4.68 -0.73 -2.64
CA TYR A 46 -4.98 0.46 -3.42
C TYR A 46 -3.71 1.16 -3.90
N THR A 47 -2.80 1.43 -2.97
CA THR A 47 -1.58 2.18 -3.28
C THR A 47 -0.60 1.39 -4.13
N LYS A 48 -0.56 0.05 -3.99
CA LYS A 48 0.15 -0.81 -4.94
C LYS A 48 -0.42 -0.70 -6.36
N THR A 49 -1.75 -0.70 -6.52
CA THR A 49 -2.36 -0.51 -7.84
C THR A 49 -1.98 0.84 -8.46
N LEU A 50 -2.09 1.93 -7.69
CA LEU A 50 -1.74 3.27 -8.17
C LEU A 50 -0.25 3.39 -8.54
N ALA A 51 0.62 2.84 -7.70
CA ALA A 51 2.06 2.84 -7.94
C ALA A 51 2.44 2.08 -9.21
N ALA A 52 1.74 0.98 -9.52
CA ALA A 52 1.96 0.19 -10.73
C ALA A 52 1.38 0.86 -12.00
N GLN A 53 0.27 1.58 -11.88
CA GLN A 53 -0.36 2.31 -12.99
C GLN A 53 0.38 3.60 -13.35
N THR A 54 1.20 4.12 -12.44
CA THR A 54 2.01 5.32 -12.65
C THR A 54 3.46 4.96 -13.01
N GLY A 55 4.23 5.96 -13.44
CA GLY A 55 5.68 5.85 -13.60
C GLY A 55 6.44 5.76 -12.25
N PHE A 56 5.74 5.78 -11.11
CA PHE A 56 6.34 5.88 -9.78
C PHE A 56 7.32 4.75 -9.48
N LEU A 57 6.90 3.49 -9.60
CA LEU A 57 7.80 2.35 -9.32
C LEU A 57 8.95 2.27 -10.33
N LYS A 58 8.66 2.59 -11.60
CA LYS A 58 9.63 2.64 -12.70
C LYS A 58 10.72 3.69 -12.47
N LYS A 59 10.41 4.80 -11.79
CA LYS A 59 11.37 5.83 -11.42
C LYS A 59 12.11 5.48 -10.12
N VAL A 60 11.38 5.01 -9.11
CA VAL A 60 11.89 4.93 -7.73
C VAL A 60 12.63 3.63 -7.43
N ILE A 61 11.99 2.50 -7.74
CA ILE A 61 12.40 1.17 -7.23
C ILE A 61 13.09 0.37 -8.33
N TYR A 62 12.55 0.41 -9.53
CA TYR A 62 12.90 -0.53 -10.60
C TYR A 62 14.36 -0.45 -11.05
N PRO A 63 14.95 0.73 -11.34
CA PRO A 63 16.33 0.79 -11.81
C PRO A 63 17.34 0.28 -10.76
N PRO A 64 17.31 0.75 -9.48
CA PRO A 64 18.23 0.23 -8.47
C PRO A 64 18.06 -1.27 -8.19
N VAL A 65 16.83 -1.79 -8.21
CA VAL A 65 16.56 -3.22 -8.00
C VAL A 65 17.15 -4.05 -9.15
N LEU A 66 16.97 -3.61 -10.39
CA LEU A 66 17.53 -4.28 -11.56
C LEU A 66 19.06 -4.29 -11.54
N GLU A 67 19.69 -3.16 -11.17
CA GLU A 67 21.14 -3.09 -10.98
C GLU A 67 21.64 -4.08 -9.93
N ILE A 68 20.97 -4.20 -8.78
CA ILE A 68 21.32 -5.18 -7.74
C ILE A 68 21.23 -6.61 -8.29
N CYS A 69 20.14 -6.93 -8.97
CA CYS A 69 19.90 -8.24 -9.58
C CYS A 69 20.96 -8.64 -10.61
N ASN A 70 21.47 -7.67 -11.37
CA ASN A 70 22.49 -7.88 -12.40
C ASN A 70 23.93 -7.70 -11.88
N SER A 71 24.11 -7.29 -10.63
CA SER A 71 25.43 -7.07 -10.05
C SER A 71 26.07 -8.37 -9.54
N ASN A 72 27.38 -8.49 -9.73
CA ASN A 72 28.19 -9.53 -9.09
C ASN A 72 28.70 -9.13 -7.69
N LYS A 73 28.27 -7.98 -7.16
CA LYS A 73 28.70 -7.42 -5.86
C LYS A 73 28.25 -8.29 -4.69
N ASN A 74 28.98 -8.25 -3.58
CA ASN A 74 28.55 -8.82 -2.31
C ASN A 74 27.96 -7.71 -1.42
N PHE A 75 26.96 -8.08 -0.63
CA PHE A 75 26.16 -7.20 0.21
C PHE A 75 26.19 -7.62 1.68
N ASP A 76 26.74 -8.80 2.01
CA ASP A 76 26.77 -9.29 3.39
C ASP A 76 27.83 -8.55 4.19
N PHE A 77 27.39 -7.67 5.09
CA PHE A 77 28.26 -6.95 6.05
C PHE A 77 28.10 -7.47 7.48
N SER A 78 27.51 -8.65 7.69
CA SER A 78 27.22 -9.18 9.03
C SER A 78 28.46 -9.62 9.82
N GLY A 79 29.61 -9.79 9.15
CA GLY A 79 30.86 -10.23 9.78
C GLY A 79 30.84 -11.66 10.31
N ARG A 80 29.84 -12.46 9.95
CA ARG A 80 29.71 -13.87 10.37
C ARG A 80 30.36 -14.86 9.41
N GLY A 81 30.76 -14.41 8.23
CA GLY A 81 31.44 -15.22 7.24
C GLY A 81 32.97 -15.16 7.37
N LYS A 82 33.66 -15.44 6.26
CA LYS A 82 35.12 -15.45 6.18
C LYS A 82 35.70 -14.14 5.60
N GLU A 83 34.87 -13.11 5.48
CA GLU A 83 35.26 -11.81 4.93
C GLU A 83 36.25 -11.08 5.85
N SER A 84 37.25 -10.42 5.26
CA SER A 84 38.15 -9.52 5.99
C SER A 84 37.41 -8.23 6.42
N PRO A 85 37.93 -7.47 7.39
CA PRO A 85 37.35 -6.18 7.77
C PRO A 85 37.15 -5.22 6.58
N GLU A 86 38.10 -5.20 5.65
CA GLU A 86 38.04 -4.36 4.43
C GLU A 86 36.90 -4.81 3.50
N GLN A 87 36.71 -6.13 3.34
CA GLN A 87 35.63 -6.69 2.53
C GLN A 87 34.26 -6.42 3.16
N ILE A 88 34.15 -6.48 4.50
CA ILE A 88 32.91 -6.13 5.22
C ILE A 88 32.56 -4.67 4.97
N GLN A 89 33.55 -3.77 5.03
CA GLN A 89 33.37 -2.35 4.76
C GLN A 89 32.98 -2.09 3.29
N GLU A 90 33.59 -2.79 2.34
CA GLU A 90 33.21 -2.73 0.92
C GLU A 90 31.76 -3.18 0.71
N ASN A 91 31.36 -4.30 1.33
CA ASN A 91 29.99 -4.83 1.23
C ASN A 91 28.97 -3.85 1.83
N LEU A 92 29.31 -3.21 2.96
CA LEU A 92 28.49 -2.16 3.57
C LEU A 92 28.32 -0.96 2.63
N GLN A 93 29.41 -0.51 2.01
CA GLN A 93 29.39 0.58 1.05
C GLN A 93 28.56 0.23 -0.19
N ASN A 94 28.62 -1.03 -0.66
CA ASN A 94 27.77 -1.52 -1.74
C ASN A 94 26.29 -1.40 -1.37
N VAL A 95 25.89 -1.81 -0.15
CA VAL A 95 24.50 -1.66 0.31
C VAL A 95 24.11 -0.19 0.41
N LEU A 96 24.92 0.65 1.06
CA LEU A 96 24.63 2.08 1.23
C LEU A 96 24.51 2.83 -0.10
N THR A 97 25.27 2.43 -1.12
CA THR A 97 25.16 2.99 -2.47
C THR A 97 23.74 2.82 -3.02
N TYR A 98 23.14 1.64 -2.87
CA TYR A 98 21.78 1.40 -3.36
C TYR A 98 20.70 1.98 -2.44
N VAL A 99 20.94 2.04 -1.13
CA VAL A 99 20.06 2.76 -0.19
C VAL A 99 19.98 4.23 -0.59
N GLU A 100 21.11 4.90 -0.81
CA GLU A 100 21.15 6.32 -1.22
C GLU A 100 20.45 6.51 -2.56
N LYS A 101 20.71 5.66 -3.56
CA LYS A 101 20.02 5.73 -4.87
C LYS A 101 18.51 5.68 -4.74
N ILE A 102 17.98 4.68 -4.01
CA ILE A 102 16.52 4.56 -3.82
C ILE A 102 15.99 5.74 -3.01
N PHE A 103 16.70 6.15 -1.97
CA PHE A 103 16.29 7.26 -1.11
C PHE A 103 16.19 8.58 -1.89
N GLU A 104 17.21 8.95 -2.65
CA GLU A 104 17.20 10.17 -3.47
C GLU A 104 16.14 10.07 -4.60
N ASN A 105 15.92 8.89 -5.18
CA ASN A 105 14.81 8.69 -6.11
C ASN A 105 13.44 8.92 -5.45
N ILE A 106 13.24 8.48 -4.20
CA ILE A 106 12.00 8.75 -3.43
C ILE A 106 11.84 10.26 -3.26
N LEU A 107 12.86 10.97 -2.81
CA LEU A 107 12.80 12.43 -2.59
C LEU A 107 12.50 13.20 -3.89
N ALA A 108 12.97 12.70 -5.03
CA ALA A 108 12.78 13.31 -6.36
C ALA A 108 11.54 12.80 -7.12
N SER A 109 10.60 12.12 -6.46
CA SER A 109 9.49 11.41 -7.12
C SER A 109 8.14 12.14 -7.15
N PHE A 110 8.06 13.37 -6.63
CA PHE A 110 6.78 14.08 -6.51
C PHE A 110 6.04 14.27 -7.85
N ASP A 111 6.76 14.39 -8.96
CA ASP A 111 6.24 14.54 -10.33
C ASP A 111 5.54 13.29 -10.88
N VAL A 112 5.92 12.10 -10.41
CA VAL A 112 5.33 10.81 -10.84
C VAL A 112 4.48 10.16 -9.76
N MET A 113 4.39 10.77 -8.59
CA MET A 113 3.63 10.24 -7.47
C MET A 113 2.13 10.44 -7.68
N PRO A 114 1.29 9.41 -7.49
CA PRO A 114 -0.16 9.57 -7.53
C PRO A 114 -0.64 10.63 -6.53
N ILE A 115 -1.59 11.48 -6.95
CA ILE A 115 -2.13 12.54 -6.09
C ILE A 115 -2.73 11.97 -4.79
N GLU A 116 -3.25 10.75 -4.85
CA GLU A 116 -3.87 10.08 -3.70
C GLU A 116 -2.87 9.74 -2.60
N PHE A 117 -1.57 9.63 -2.91
CA PHE A 117 -0.55 9.45 -1.87
C PHE A 117 -0.46 10.69 -0.99
N PHE A 118 -0.65 11.87 -1.57
CA PHE A 118 -0.71 13.12 -0.81
C PHE A 118 -1.98 13.18 0.03
N TRP A 119 -3.15 12.88 -0.55
CA TRP A 119 -4.41 12.87 0.19
C TRP A 119 -4.40 11.89 1.37
N ILE A 120 -3.91 10.67 1.15
CA ILE A 120 -3.75 9.66 2.20
C ILE A 120 -2.79 10.19 3.28
N SER A 121 -1.63 10.73 2.88
CA SER A 121 -0.64 11.25 3.83
C SER A 121 -1.18 12.42 4.65
N HIS A 122 -1.91 13.33 4.01
CA HIS A 122 -2.58 14.46 4.67
C HIS A 122 -3.55 13.96 5.74
N VAL A 123 -4.44 13.02 5.39
CA VAL A 123 -5.41 12.50 6.35
C VAL A 123 -4.76 11.71 7.47
N LEU A 124 -3.73 10.90 7.17
CA LEU A 124 -2.96 10.21 8.20
C LEU A 124 -2.37 11.21 9.20
N GLN A 125 -1.63 12.23 8.71
CA GLN A 125 -1.00 13.24 9.56
C GLN A 125 -2.02 14.02 10.38
N THR A 126 -3.04 14.59 9.74
CA THR A 126 -4.07 15.39 10.43
C THR A 126 -4.88 14.58 11.44
N SER A 127 -5.14 13.29 11.15
CA SER A 127 -5.87 12.42 12.06
C SER A 127 -5.04 12.04 13.29
N VAL A 128 -3.75 11.73 13.11
CA VAL A 128 -2.88 11.38 14.26
C VAL A 128 -2.56 12.59 15.13
N LEU A 129 -2.52 13.81 14.59
CA LEU A 129 -2.21 15.02 15.37
C LEU A 129 -3.15 15.25 16.55
N LYS A 130 -4.36 14.70 16.54
CA LYS A 130 -5.32 14.82 17.65
C LYS A 130 -4.99 13.93 18.84
N LYS A 131 -4.36 12.76 18.61
CA LYS A 131 -4.18 11.71 19.63
C LYS A 131 -2.71 11.35 19.89
N PHE A 132 -1.89 11.39 18.84
CA PHE A 132 -0.47 11.04 18.84
C PHE A 132 0.34 12.08 18.04
N PRO A 133 0.47 13.33 18.52
CA PRO A 133 1.13 14.41 17.79
C PRO A 133 2.56 14.08 17.35
N GLU A 134 3.30 13.36 18.18
CA GLU A 134 4.66 12.88 17.92
C GLU A 134 4.75 11.83 16.80
N CYS A 135 3.61 11.25 16.40
CA CYS A 135 3.54 10.22 15.36
C CYS A 135 3.24 10.77 13.96
N LYS A 136 3.25 12.10 13.77
CA LYS A 136 2.97 12.76 12.48
C LYS A 136 3.79 12.16 11.32
N HIS A 137 5.10 11.96 11.50
CA HIS A 137 5.96 11.41 10.44
C HIS A 137 5.94 9.88 10.41
N SER A 138 5.92 9.23 11.58
CA SER A 138 5.97 7.78 11.66
C SER A 138 4.74 7.10 11.06
N VAL A 139 3.56 7.74 11.11
CA VAL A 139 2.35 7.19 10.47
C VAL A 139 2.47 7.15 8.94
N VAL A 140 3.07 8.18 8.34
CA VAL A 140 3.34 8.21 6.89
C VAL A 140 4.43 7.19 6.56
N GLY A 141 5.44 7.03 7.41
CA GLY A 141 6.44 5.98 7.29
C GLY A 141 5.86 4.56 7.32
N SER A 142 4.97 4.26 8.27
CA SER A 142 4.23 3.00 8.37
C SER A 142 3.37 2.71 7.13
N PHE A 143 2.83 3.74 6.50
CA PHE A 143 2.10 3.62 5.25
C PHE A 143 3.06 3.41 4.05
N LEU A 144 3.93 4.37 3.80
CA LEU A 144 4.68 4.46 2.56
C LEU A 144 5.87 3.50 2.53
N PHE A 145 6.67 3.44 3.60
CA PHE A 145 7.84 2.56 3.63
C PHE A 145 7.44 1.13 3.97
N LEU A 146 6.77 0.94 5.11
CA LEU A 146 6.49 -0.41 5.62
C LEU A 146 5.51 -1.20 4.76
N ARG A 147 4.46 -0.59 4.21
CA ARG A 147 3.43 -1.31 3.44
C ARG A 147 3.62 -1.28 1.94
N LEU A 148 4.28 -0.25 1.41
CA LEU A 148 4.45 -0.09 -0.02
C LEU A 148 5.90 -0.32 -0.46
N LEU A 149 6.81 0.59 -0.13
CA LEU A 149 8.15 0.62 -0.73
C LEU A 149 9.02 -0.58 -0.29
N CYS A 150 9.19 -0.83 1.01
CA CYS A 150 10.04 -1.91 1.51
C CYS A 150 9.60 -3.30 0.98
N PRO A 151 8.31 -3.67 1.02
CA PRO A 151 7.85 -4.90 0.38
C PRO A 151 8.17 -4.98 -1.12
N LEU A 152 8.02 -3.87 -1.85
CA LEU A 152 8.30 -3.81 -3.30
C LEU A 152 9.79 -3.82 -3.63
N VAL A 153 10.68 -3.39 -2.73
CA VAL A 153 12.13 -3.57 -2.87
C VAL A 153 12.50 -5.05 -2.74
N VAL A 154 11.95 -5.75 -1.74
CA VAL A 154 12.30 -7.17 -1.45
C VAL A 154 11.63 -8.14 -2.43
N THR A 155 10.41 -7.82 -2.85
CA THR A 155 9.59 -8.62 -3.76
C THR A 155 8.96 -7.68 -4.78
N PRO A 156 9.74 -7.24 -5.78
CA PRO A 156 9.23 -6.43 -6.88
C PRO A 156 8.17 -7.20 -7.69
N PRO A 157 7.26 -6.50 -8.39
CA PRO A 157 6.24 -7.12 -9.22
C PRO A 157 6.86 -8.02 -10.32
N PRO A 158 6.28 -9.20 -10.60
CA PRO A 158 6.84 -10.16 -11.55
C PRO A 158 6.74 -9.71 -13.01
N ASP A 159 5.85 -8.78 -13.31
CA ASP A 159 5.68 -8.12 -14.61
C ASP A 159 6.69 -6.99 -14.86
N PHE A 160 7.61 -6.76 -13.91
CA PHE A 160 8.71 -5.82 -14.11
C PHE A 160 9.69 -6.35 -15.17
N GLU A 161 9.75 -5.64 -16.30
CA GLU A 161 10.63 -5.95 -17.42
C GLU A 161 12.10 -6.04 -17.02
N GLY A 162 12.78 -7.10 -17.47
CA GLY A 162 14.20 -7.34 -17.20
C GLY A 162 14.50 -7.92 -15.82
N LEU A 163 13.53 -8.04 -14.93
CA LEU A 163 13.73 -8.65 -13.62
C LEU A 163 13.95 -10.18 -13.75
N PRO A 164 15.01 -10.75 -13.15
CA PRO A 164 15.18 -12.20 -13.11
C PRO A 164 14.07 -12.89 -12.30
N ASN A 165 13.50 -13.96 -12.86
CA ASN A 165 12.52 -14.80 -12.18
C ASN A 165 12.98 -16.27 -12.18
N PRO A 166 13.38 -16.84 -11.03
CA PRO A 166 13.42 -16.23 -9.70
C PRO A 166 14.60 -15.26 -9.51
N ILE A 167 14.45 -14.30 -8.58
CA ILE A 167 15.54 -13.39 -8.19
C ILE A 167 16.71 -14.21 -7.58
N PRO A 168 17.97 -13.99 -8.01
CA PRO A 168 19.12 -14.70 -7.47
C PRO A 168 19.24 -14.57 -5.95
N PRO A 169 19.61 -15.64 -5.21
CA PRO A 169 19.70 -15.58 -3.75
C PRO A 169 20.63 -14.48 -3.21
N LYS A 170 21.72 -14.18 -3.92
CA LYS A 170 22.66 -13.10 -3.56
C LYS A 170 22.00 -11.72 -3.68
N ALA A 171 21.29 -11.48 -4.78
CA ALA A 171 20.53 -10.25 -4.99
C ALA A 171 19.40 -10.12 -3.95
N LYS A 172 18.66 -11.21 -3.69
CA LYS A 172 17.60 -11.26 -2.66
C LYS A 172 18.13 -10.80 -1.28
N LYS A 173 19.32 -11.27 -0.87
CA LYS A 173 19.97 -10.82 0.37
C LYS A 173 20.27 -9.31 0.35
N GLY A 174 20.83 -8.80 -0.74
CA GLY A 174 21.09 -7.37 -0.92
C GLY A 174 19.82 -6.53 -0.81
N LEU A 175 18.75 -6.91 -1.51
CA LEU A 175 17.45 -6.25 -1.46
C LEU A 175 16.85 -6.22 -0.04
N VAL A 176 16.98 -7.31 0.72
CA VAL A 176 16.54 -7.36 2.13
C VAL A 176 17.33 -6.38 3.00
N LEU A 177 18.65 -6.29 2.83
CA LEU A 177 19.49 -5.36 3.60
C LEU A 177 19.19 -3.90 3.24
N VAL A 178 19.04 -3.58 1.96
CA VAL A 178 18.63 -2.26 1.49
C VAL A 178 17.26 -1.88 2.07
N SER A 179 16.28 -2.78 1.96
CA SER A 179 14.94 -2.57 2.52
C SER A 179 14.97 -2.37 4.03
N LYS A 180 15.81 -3.10 4.75
CA LYS A 180 15.96 -2.98 6.21
C LYS A 180 16.45 -1.58 6.58
N ILE A 181 17.48 -1.06 5.90
CA ILE A 181 18.03 0.27 6.17
C ILE A 181 16.99 1.36 5.85
N LEU A 182 16.28 1.26 4.73
CA LEU A 182 15.18 2.17 4.39
C LEU A 182 14.05 2.12 5.44
N GLN A 183 13.72 0.94 5.96
CA GLN A 183 12.73 0.80 7.03
C GLN A 183 13.20 1.44 8.35
N ASN A 184 14.48 1.26 8.70
CA ASN A 184 15.11 1.89 9.85
C ASN A 184 15.11 3.43 9.73
N MET A 185 15.39 3.94 8.53
CA MET A 185 15.31 5.36 8.18
C MET A 185 13.89 5.90 8.44
N SER A 186 12.88 5.22 7.90
CA SER A 186 11.48 5.59 8.11
C SER A 186 11.03 5.50 9.57
N ASN A 187 11.57 4.56 10.34
CA ASN A 187 11.25 4.41 11.76
C ASN A 187 12.02 5.38 12.66
N GLY A 188 13.06 6.06 12.14
CA GLY A 188 13.96 6.88 12.94
C GLY A 188 14.79 6.06 13.94
N THR A 189 15.08 4.79 13.66
CA THR A 189 15.75 3.85 14.57
C THR A 189 17.11 3.42 14.04
N PHE A 190 18.13 3.44 14.89
CA PHE A 190 19.47 2.92 14.54
C PHE A 190 19.54 1.40 14.51
N LEU A 191 20.46 0.89 13.68
CA LEU A 191 20.83 -0.52 13.71
C LEU A 191 21.72 -0.76 14.93
N ARG A 192 21.53 -1.92 15.58
CA ARG A 192 22.26 -2.34 16.79
C ARG A 192 23.30 -3.44 16.51
N GLU A 193 23.47 -3.78 15.24
CA GLU A 193 24.36 -4.85 14.79
C GLU A 193 25.79 -4.30 14.64
N SER A 194 26.80 -5.17 14.76
CA SER A 194 28.19 -4.81 14.50
C SER A 194 28.37 -4.28 13.07
N ASN A 195 29.39 -3.44 12.85
CA ASN A 195 29.72 -2.87 11.54
C ASN A 195 28.61 -1.99 10.92
N THR A 196 27.79 -1.32 11.74
CA THR A 196 26.69 -0.47 11.24
C THR A 196 26.88 1.03 11.48
N ASP A 197 28.06 1.48 11.92
CA ASP A 197 28.31 2.89 12.25
C ASP A 197 28.09 3.81 11.04
N LEU A 198 28.63 3.45 9.88
CA LEU A 198 28.39 4.22 8.63
C LEU A 198 26.91 4.29 8.24
N VAL A 199 26.14 3.23 8.53
CA VAL A 199 24.69 3.23 8.30
C VAL A 199 24.00 4.17 9.27
N ASN A 200 24.35 4.11 10.55
CA ASN A 200 23.76 4.98 11.57
C ASN A 200 24.09 6.45 11.32
N ASP A 201 25.27 6.77 10.81
CA ASP A 201 25.63 8.13 10.41
C ASP A 201 24.85 8.59 9.16
N TRP A 202 24.65 7.68 8.19
CA TRP A 202 23.77 7.93 7.06
C TRP A 202 22.32 8.22 7.49
N LEU A 203 21.79 7.44 8.45
CA LEU A 203 20.45 7.64 9.02
C LEU A 203 20.32 9.03 9.69
N LYS A 204 21.31 9.44 10.48
CA LYS A 204 21.34 10.77 11.12
C LYS A 204 21.33 11.89 10.08
N LYS A 205 22.19 11.78 9.06
CA LYS A 205 22.37 12.78 8.01
C LYS A 205 21.08 13.01 7.20
N ASN A 206 20.34 11.94 6.92
CA ASN A 206 19.18 12.00 6.02
C ASN A 206 17.83 12.13 6.74
N LYS A 207 17.80 12.10 8.08
CA LYS A 207 16.57 12.26 8.88
C LYS A 207 15.75 13.48 8.50
N LYS A 208 16.37 14.66 8.49
CA LYS A 208 15.64 15.90 8.22
C LYS A 208 15.05 15.93 6.80
N LYS A 209 15.80 15.46 5.80
CA LYS A 209 15.31 15.35 4.41
C LYS A 209 14.04 14.50 4.32
N LEU A 210 13.99 13.37 5.03
CA LEU A 210 12.83 12.49 5.02
C LEU A 210 11.63 13.13 5.74
N GLU A 211 11.85 13.81 6.85
CA GLU A 211 10.80 14.56 7.56
C GLU A 211 10.21 15.66 6.67
N ASP A 212 11.05 16.42 5.96
CA ASP A 212 10.63 17.47 5.02
C ASP A 212 9.83 16.88 3.84
N PHE A 213 10.24 15.71 3.35
CA PHE A 213 9.49 14.97 2.35
C PHE A 213 8.11 14.55 2.85
N PHE A 214 8.01 14.01 4.06
CA PHE A 214 6.71 13.66 4.66
C PHE A 214 5.83 14.87 4.92
N ASP A 215 6.40 16.01 5.33
CA ASP A 215 5.66 17.25 5.50
C ASP A 215 5.10 17.76 4.16
N THR A 216 5.88 17.65 3.08
CA THR A 216 5.43 18.00 1.73
C THR A 216 4.29 17.08 1.27
N LEU A 217 4.40 15.77 1.49
CA LEU A 217 3.33 14.81 1.16
C LEU A 217 2.02 15.11 1.90
N GLY A 218 2.10 15.50 3.18
CA GLY A 218 0.92 15.81 3.97
C GLY A 218 0.32 17.21 3.73
N SER A 219 0.93 18.03 2.87
CA SER A 219 0.49 19.42 2.67
C SER A 219 -0.74 19.56 1.78
N LEU A 220 -0.99 18.61 0.88
CA LEU A 220 -2.12 18.66 -0.07
C LEU A 220 -3.35 17.93 0.49
N SER A 221 -4.38 18.70 0.81
CA SER A 221 -5.68 18.20 1.27
C SER A 221 -6.55 17.70 0.10
N PRO A 222 -7.34 16.63 0.29
CA PRO A 222 -8.33 16.19 -0.69
C PRO A 222 -9.41 17.23 -1.01
N ASP A 223 -9.65 18.21 -0.12
CA ASP A 223 -10.72 19.21 -0.27
C ASP A 223 -10.29 20.47 -1.06
N ARG A 224 -9.04 20.54 -1.54
CA ARG A 224 -8.51 21.74 -2.21
C ARG A 224 -8.65 21.68 -3.74
N PRO A 225 -9.20 22.70 -4.40
CA PRO A 225 -9.41 22.74 -5.86
C PRO A 225 -8.14 22.89 -6.72
N GLU A 226 -6.96 23.07 -6.12
CA GLU A 226 -5.65 23.18 -6.81
C GLU A 226 -4.92 21.84 -6.94
N ALA A 227 -5.58 20.71 -6.66
CA ALA A 227 -4.98 19.42 -6.99
C ALA A 227 -4.58 19.44 -8.48
N PRO A 228 -3.31 19.17 -8.84
CA PRO A 228 -2.95 19.00 -10.24
C PRO A 228 -3.91 17.95 -10.78
N SER A 229 -4.73 18.37 -11.75
CA SER A 229 -5.72 17.52 -12.38
C SER A 229 -5.07 16.18 -12.65
N PRO A 230 -5.69 15.06 -12.22
CA PRO A 230 -5.10 13.74 -12.35
C PRO A 230 -4.61 13.59 -13.80
N PRO A 231 -3.40 13.03 -14.04
CA PRO A 231 -2.99 12.75 -15.40
C PRO A 231 -4.14 12.01 -16.09
N VAL A 232 -4.68 12.67 -17.11
CA VAL A 232 -5.76 12.17 -17.96
C VAL A 232 -5.28 10.82 -18.50
N GLY A 233 -5.79 9.76 -17.89
CA GLY A 233 -5.25 8.41 -18.05
C GLY A 233 -6.08 7.36 -17.29
N LEU A 234 -6.78 7.78 -16.24
CA LEU A 234 -8.01 7.12 -15.82
C LEU A 234 -9.18 7.87 -16.46
N SER A 235 -9.36 7.70 -17.78
CA SER A 235 -10.74 7.63 -18.27
C SER A 235 -11.48 6.64 -17.35
N PRO A 236 -12.77 6.86 -17.03
CA PRO A 236 -13.58 5.76 -16.54
C PRO A 236 -13.58 4.76 -17.69
N SER A 237 -12.59 3.87 -17.74
CA SER A 237 -12.78 2.57 -18.33
C SER A 237 -14.06 2.13 -17.67
N THR A 238 -15.10 1.99 -18.48
CA THR A 238 -16.34 1.32 -18.16
C THR A 238 -15.95 -0.09 -17.71
N VAL A 239 -15.39 -0.21 -16.52
CA VAL A 239 -15.37 -1.43 -15.75
C VAL A 239 -16.80 -1.48 -15.28
N THR A 240 -17.65 -2.01 -16.15
CA THR A 240 -18.95 -2.55 -15.78
C THR A 240 -18.75 -3.27 -14.46
N THR A 241 -19.55 -2.97 -13.43
CA THR A 241 -19.62 -3.78 -12.21
C THR A 241 -19.66 -5.22 -12.68
N ASN A 242 -18.54 -5.95 -12.54
CA ASN A 242 -18.52 -7.30 -13.03
C ASN A 242 -19.53 -8.02 -12.14
N PHE A 243 -20.55 -8.62 -12.74
CA PHE A 243 -21.64 -9.24 -11.99
C PHE A 243 -21.08 -10.19 -10.92
N ASP A 244 -19.95 -10.82 -11.25
CA ASP A 244 -19.14 -11.65 -10.36
C ASP A 244 -18.66 -10.93 -9.09
N ASP A 245 -18.22 -9.67 -9.16
CA ASP A 245 -17.77 -8.91 -7.98
C ASP A 245 -18.94 -8.60 -7.04
N ALA A 246 -20.07 -8.21 -7.63
CA ALA A 246 -21.31 -7.96 -6.89
C ALA A 246 -21.83 -9.26 -6.25
N LEU A 247 -21.74 -10.37 -6.99
CA LEU A 247 -22.13 -11.70 -6.52
C LEU A 247 -21.24 -12.17 -5.36
N HIS A 248 -19.92 -12.01 -5.45
CA HIS A 248 -19.02 -12.34 -4.35
C HIS A 248 -19.31 -11.52 -3.09
N ILE A 249 -19.59 -10.22 -3.23
CA ILE A 249 -19.98 -9.36 -2.10
C ILE A 249 -21.32 -9.84 -1.51
N HIS A 250 -22.30 -10.12 -2.36
CA HIS A 250 -23.61 -10.63 -1.93
C HIS A 250 -23.48 -11.95 -1.17
N SER A 251 -22.77 -12.93 -1.73
CA SER A 251 -22.53 -14.22 -1.07
C SER A 251 -21.76 -14.07 0.25
N PHE A 252 -20.80 -13.15 0.32
CA PHE A 252 -20.08 -12.85 1.56
C PHE A 252 -20.99 -12.23 2.62
N LEU A 253 -21.79 -11.22 2.26
CA LEU A 253 -22.69 -10.54 3.18
C LEU A 253 -23.81 -11.47 3.64
N HIS A 254 -24.36 -12.29 2.74
CA HIS A 254 -25.38 -13.28 3.07
C HIS A 254 -24.84 -14.38 3.98
N SER A 255 -23.62 -14.87 3.77
CA SER A 255 -23.00 -15.88 4.67
C SER A 255 -22.71 -15.35 6.07
N HIS A 256 -22.60 -14.03 6.23
CA HIS A 256 -22.35 -13.37 7.53
C HIS A 256 -23.55 -12.55 8.02
N LEU A 257 -24.75 -12.77 7.47
CA LEU A 257 -25.91 -11.90 7.67
C LEU A 257 -26.29 -11.70 9.14
N VAL A 258 -26.20 -12.77 9.95
CA VAL A 258 -26.50 -12.71 11.40
C VAL A 258 -25.54 -11.78 12.12
N GLN A 259 -24.25 -11.87 11.84
CA GLN A 259 -23.21 -11.05 12.46
C GLN A 259 -23.31 -9.59 11.98
N VAL A 260 -23.62 -9.39 10.70
CA VAL A 260 -23.86 -8.07 10.10
C VAL A 260 -25.07 -7.40 10.76
N ASP A 261 -26.18 -8.12 10.88
CA ASP A 261 -27.41 -7.62 11.51
C ASP A 261 -27.22 -7.32 13.01
N GLU A 262 -26.51 -8.18 13.73
CA GLU A 262 -26.15 -7.94 15.14
C GLU A 262 -25.23 -6.71 15.28
N ALA A 263 -24.22 -6.57 14.41
CA ALA A 263 -23.33 -5.41 14.42
C ALA A 263 -24.08 -4.10 14.07
N ILE A 264 -25.00 -4.14 13.09
CA ILE A 264 -25.86 -2.99 12.74
C ILE A 264 -26.73 -2.60 13.94
N ARG A 265 -27.34 -3.57 14.64
CA ARG A 265 -28.16 -3.31 15.83
C ARG A 265 -27.35 -2.76 17.01
N ASN A 266 -26.13 -3.25 17.21
CA ASN A 266 -25.29 -2.86 18.35
C ASN A 266 -24.56 -1.53 18.15
N GLN A 267 -24.22 -1.14 16.92
CA GLN A 267 -23.48 0.09 16.64
C GLN A 267 -24.38 1.32 16.36
N LEU A 268 -25.69 1.14 16.13
CA LEU A 268 -26.60 2.23 15.76
C LEU A 268 -27.87 2.28 16.64
N PRO A 269 -27.89 3.14 17.68
CA PRO A 269 -29.14 3.56 18.32
C PRO A 269 -30.04 4.41 17.41
N CYS A 270 -29.47 5.01 16.35
CA CYS A 270 -30.14 6.00 15.50
C CYS A 270 -30.26 5.49 14.05
N GLY A 271 -31.48 5.37 13.54
CA GLY A 271 -31.82 4.73 12.27
C GLY A 271 -31.06 5.26 11.04
N ASN A 272 -30.02 4.53 10.63
CA ASN A 272 -29.47 4.65 9.29
C ASN A 272 -30.32 3.79 8.34
N ASN A 273 -31.17 4.44 7.53
CA ASN A 273 -32.11 3.78 6.63
C ASN A 273 -31.40 2.93 5.58
N ASP A 274 -30.19 3.31 5.15
CA ASP A 274 -29.44 2.62 4.10
C ASP A 274 -28.98 1.22 4.55
N LEU A 275 -28.58 1.07 5.82
CA LEU A 275 -28.17 -0.22 6.39
C LEU A 275 -29.37 -1.14 6.64
N LYS A 276 -30.52 -0.57 7.00
CA LYS A 276 -31.78 -1.32 7.10
C LYS A 276 -32.27 -1.78 5.72
N GLU A 277 -32.13 -0.92 4.71
CA GLU A 277 -32.43 -1.25 3.33
C GLU A 277 -31.51 -2.36 2.82
N LEU A 278 -30.19 -2.26 3.07
CA LEU A 278 -29.22 -3.31 2.75
C LEU A 278 -29.57 -4.65 3.41
N ALA A 279 -29.88 -4.66 4.71
CA ALA A 279 -30.31 -5.87 5.40
C ALA A 279 -31.60 -6.46 4.76
N SER A 280 -32.55 -5.59 4.38
CA SER A 280 -33.76 -6.03 3.69
C SER A 280 -33.48 -6.62 2.30
N LEU A 281 -32.51 -6.08 1.57
CA LEU A 281 -32.11 -6.55 0.24
C LEU A 281 -31.38 -7.90 0.32
N LEU A 282 -30.49 -8.06 1.32
CA LEU A 282 -29.76 -9.31 1.55
C LEU A 282 -30.68 -10.48 1.93
N VAL A 283 -31.79 -10.21 2.64
CA VAL A 283 -32.81 -11.22 2.95
C VAL A 283 -33.66 -11.57 1.72
N LYS A 284 -33.92 -10.61 0.83
CA LYS A 284 -34.73 -10.81 -0.38
C LYS A 284 -33.99 -11.57 -1.48
N LEU A 285 -32.66 -11.54 -1.50
CA LEU A 285 -31.82 -12.14 -2.53
C LEU A 285 -31.14 -13.43 -2.01
N PRO A 286 -31.50 -14.63 -2.50
CA PRO A 286 -30.90 -15.88 -2.03
C PRO A 286 -29.39 -15.98 -2.37
N SER A 287 -28.65 -16.82 -1.63
CA SER A 287 -27.19 -16.98 -1.75
C SER A 287 -26.70 -17.73 -2.99
N GLY A 288 -27.60 -18.20 -3.87
CA GLY A 288 -27.27 -18.99 -5.04
C GLY A 288 -28.02 -18.49 -6.27
N ILE A 289 -27.31 -17.92 -7.23
CA ILE A 289 -27.84 -17.62 -8.57
C ILE A 289 -27.52 -18.81 -9.48
N GLU A 290 -28.12 -19.97 -9.20
CA GLU A 290 -28.19 -21.03 -10.21
C GLU A 290 -29.39 -20.88 -11.17
N PRO A 291 -30.58 -20.37 -10.78
CA PRO A 291 -31.72 -20.40 -11.71
C PRO A 291 -31.80 -19.20 -12.68
N PHE A 292 -31.01 -18.13 -12.53
CA PHE A 292 -31.13 -16.96 -13.44
C PHE A 292 -30.30 -17.05 -14.72
N LEU A 293 -29.35 -17.98 -14.83
CA LEU A 293 -28.57 -18.19 -16.06
C LEU A 293 -29.26 -19.14 -17.06
N GLU A 294 -30.27 -19.91 -16.63
CA GLU A 294 -31.00 -20.82 -17.54
C GLU A 294 -32.07 -20.12 -18.40
N GLY A 295 -32.46 -18.88 -18.07
CA GLY A 295 -33.49 -18.13 -18.79
C GLY A 295 -33.05 -17.49 -20.11
N SER A 296 -31.73 -17.47 -20.42
CA SER A 296 -31.18 -16.77 -21.60
C SER A 296 -30.64 -17.70 -22.69
N LYS A 297 -31.07 -18.96 -22.74
CA LYS A 297 -30.86 -19.80 -23.93
C LYS A 297 -31.99 -19.53 -24.93
N GLU A 298 -31.65 -18.84 -26.01
CA GLU A 298 -32.49 -18.60 -27.18
C GLU A 298 -33.31 -19.84 -27.56
N LYS A 299 -34.63 -19.69 -27.59
CA LYS A 299 -35.52 -20.62 -28.27
C LYS A 299 -35.23 -20.56 -29.77
N THR A 300 -34.45 -21.50 -30.26
CA THR A 300 -34.31 -21.75 -31.71
C THR A 300 -35.66 -22.21 -32.26
N PRO A 301 -36.18 -21.62 -33.35
CA PRO A 301 -37.48 -22.04 -33.90
C PRO A 301 -37.39 -23.39 -34.61
N PRO A 302 -38.49 -24.17 -34.66
CA PRO A 302 -38.47 -25.52 -35.20
C PRO A 302 -38.35 -25.50 -36.73
N LYS A 303 -37.44 -26.32 -37.28
CA LYS A 303 -37.37 -26.63 -38.72
C LYS A 303 -38.65 -27.36 -39.13
N LYS A 304 -39.47 -26.74 -39.97
CA LYS A 304 -40.55 -27.43 -40.70
C LYS A 304 -39.93 -28.40 -41.70
N LYS A 305 -40.41 -29.64 -41.70
CA LYS A 305 -40.24 -30.60 -42.81
C LYS A 305 -41.07 -30.17 -44.00
#